data_AF-A0A951AZT0-F1
#
_entry.id   AF-A0A951AZT0-F1
#
_cell.length_a   1.000
_cell.length_b   1.000
_cell.length_c   1.000
_cell.angle_alpha   90.00
_cell.angle_beta   90.00
_cell.angle_gamma   90.00
#
_symmetry.space_group_name_H-M   'P 1'
#
loop_
_entity.id
_entity.type
_entity.pdbx_description
1 polymer ?
#
loop_
_entity_poly.entity_id
_entity_poly.type
_entity_poly.pdbx_seq_one_letter_code
_entity_poly.pdbx_strand_id
1 'polypeptide(L)'
;MSRPGLPERVLDIARRHRVDEPNAEAGFDRLRALGCACDNAALASAVAACVRDGTLADPVFLADGALQCRWRLVPTPNAAKG
;
A
#
# COMPACT_ATOMS: atom_id res chain seq x y z
N MET A 1 -10.93 -8.20 20.78
CA MET A 1 -10.71 -7.88 19.35
C MET A 1 -9.26 -7.52 19.19
N SER A 2 -8.45 -8.39 18.59
CA SER A 2 -7.04 -8.12 18.31
C SER A 2 -6.96 -6.95 17.32
N ARG A 3 -6.05 -6.00 17.57
CA ARG A 3 -5.80 -4.91 16.61
C ARG A 3 -5.30 -5.56 15.30
N PRO A 4 -5.85 -5.17 14.13
CA PRO A 4 -5.36 -5.70 12.86
C PRO A 4 -3.89 -5.37 12.69
N GLY A 5 -3.17 -6.32 12.08
CA GLY A 5 -1.77 -6.19 11.72
C GLY A 5 -1.55 -5.05 10.72
N LEU A 6 -0.31 -4.61 10.59
CA LEU A 6 0.00 -3.49 9.68
C LEU A 6 -0.42 -3.77 8.21
N PRO A 7 -0.21 -4.96 7.62
CA PRO A 7 -0.68 -5.27 6.26
C PRO A 7 -2.20 -5.17 6.12
N GLU A 8 -2.96 -5.68 7.10
CA GLU A 8 -4.42 -5.60 7.11
C GLU A 8 -4.92 -4.16 7.13
N ARG A 9 -4.25 -3.28 7.88
CA ARG A 9 -4.59 -1.85 7.90
C ARG A 9 -4.29 -1.16 6.59
N VAL A 10 -3.14 -1.45 5.97
CA VAL A 10 -2.80 -0.93 4.64
C VAL A 10 -3.83 -1.37 3.62
N LEU A 11 -4.26 -2.63 3.66
CA LEU A 11 -5.30 -3.17 2.80
C LEU A 11 -6.66 -2.51 3.04
N ASP A 12 -7.09 -2.34 4.29
CA ASP A 12 -8.35 -1.66 4.63
C ASP A 12 -8.34 -0.20 4.14
N ILE A 13 -7.21 0.51 4.33
CA ILE A 13 -7.04 1.87 3.81
C ILE A 13 -7.15 1.89 2.29
N ALA A 14 -6.46 1.00 1.58
CA ALA A 14 -6.50 0.95 0.12
C ALA A 14 -7.89 0.56 -0.43
N ARG A 15 -8.70 -0.19 0.33
CA ARG A 15 -10.11 -0.49 -0.02
C ARG A 15 -11.03 0.71 0.16
N ARG A 16 -10.81 1.51 1.21
CA ARG A 16 -11.69 2.64 1.59
C ARG A 16 -11.27 3.97 0.98
N HIS A 17 -9.98 4.11 0.68
CA HIS A 17 -9.37 5.35 0.23
C HIS A 17 -8.54 5.10 -1.02
N ARG A 18 -8.63 6.03 -1.97
CA ARG A 18 -7.73 6.07 -3.10
C ARG A 18 -6.37 6.60 -2.64
N VAL A 19 -5.32 5.78 -2.77
CA VAL A 19 -3.93 6.19 -2.60
C VAL A 19 -3.32 6.30 -4.00
N ASP A 20 -3.16 7.54 -4.47
CA ASP A 20 -2.67 7.88 -5.81
C ASP A 20 -1.85 9.16 -5.68
N GLU A 21 -0.55 8.97 -5.46
CA GLU A 21 0.38 10.00 -4.99
C GLU A 21 1.53 10.17 -5.99
N PRO A 22 2.29 11.28 -5.99
CA PRO A 22 3.35 11.50 -6.96
C PRO A 22 4.55 10.55 -6.83
N ASN A 23 4.76 9.94 -5.67
CA ASN A 23 5.83 8.97 -5.40
C ASN A 23 5.50 8.13 -4.16
N ALA A 24 6.34 7.15 -3.86
CA ALA A 24 6.15 6.25 -2.70
C ALA A 24 6.21 6.99 -1.35
N GLU A 25 7.04 8.03 -1.22
CA GLU A 25 7.15 8.81 0.03
C GLU A 25 5.84 9.54 0.35
N ALA A 26 5.27 10.25 -0.63
CA ALA A 26 3.95 10.88 -0.51
C ALA A 26 2.85 9.84 -0.27
N GLY A 27 2.99 8.67 -0.88
CA GLY A 27 2.20 7.48 -0.58
C GLY A 27 2.22 7.07 0.90
N PHE A 28 3.41 6.98 1.48
CA PHE A 28 3.61 6.62 2.88
C PHE A 28 3.13 7.72 3.82
N ASP A 29 3.31 8.99 3.48
CA ASP A 29 2.72 10.12 4.19
C ASP A 29 1.19 10.00 4.21
N ARG A 30 0.58 9.65 3.07
CA ARG A 30 -0.86 9.45 2.96
C ARG A 30 -1.34 8.27 3.81
N LEU A 31 -0.63 7.14 3.80
CA LEU A 31 -0.95 5.99 4.66
C LEU A 31 -0.83 6.34 6.15
N ARG A 32 0.18 7.11 6.55
CA ARG A 32 0.33 7.62 7.92
C ARG A 32 -0.85 8.51 8.31
N ALA A 33 -1.21 9.46 7.44
CA ALA A 33 -2.35 10.36 7.67
C ALA A 33 -3.69 9.61 7.79
N LEU A 34 -3.81 8.46 7.14
CA LEU A 34 -5.00 7.60 7.17
C LEU A 34 -4.99 6.56 8.30
N GLY A 35 -3.93 6.50 9.12
CA GLY A 35 -3.92 5.73 10.38
C GLY A 35 -2.83 4.65 10.50
N CYS A 36 -1.93 4.50 9.52
CA CYS A 36 -0.77 3.62 9.65
C CYS A 36 0.41 4.36 10.30
N ALA A 37 0.36 4.57 11.63
CA ALA A 37 1.41 5.24 12.38
C ALA A 37 2.65 4.34 12.59
N CYS A 38 3.47 4.21 11.55
CA CYS A 38 4.72 3.44 11.52
C CYS A 38 5.73 4.07 10.56
N ASP A 39 6.98 3.64 10.63
CA ASP A 39 8.03 4.12 9.74
C ASP A 39 7.87 3.61 8.29
N ASN A 40 8.64 4.22 7.39
CA ASN A 40 8.61 3.88 5.96
C ASN A 40 9.04 2.43 5.69
N ALA A 41 9.94 1.86 6.50
CA ALA A 41 10.41 0.48 6.30
C ALA A 41 9.30 -0.53 6.64
N ALA A 42 8.56 -0.29 7.72
CA ALA A 42 7.41 -1.09 8.11
C ALA A 42 6.26 -0.95 7.09
N LEU A 43 6.00 0.26 6.59
CA LEU A 43 5.02 0.49 5.52
C LEU A 43 5.41 -0.23 4.23
N ALA A 44 6.66 -0.10 3.79
CA ALA A 44 7.16 -0.78 2.60
C ALA A 44 7.06 -2.31 2.75
N SER A 45 7.42 -2.85 3.91
CA SER A 45 7.29 -4.27 4.21
C SER A 45 5.82 -4.73 4.20
N ALA A 46 4.91 -3.94 4.76
CA ALA A 46 3.48 -4.25 4.79
C ALA A 46 2.85 -4.20 3.39
N VAL A 47 3.18 -3.18 2.58
CA VAL A 47 2.76 -3.11 1.17
C VAL A 47 3.30 -4.31 0.40
N ALA A 48 4.59 -4.64 0.55
CA ALA A 48 5.21 -5.79 -0.12
C ALA A 48 4.55 -7.11 0.27
N ALA A 49 4.15 -7.28 1.55
CA ALA A 49 3.39 -8.45 1.99
C ALA A 49 2.03 -8.52 1.29
N CYS A 50 1.27 -7.41 1.26
CA CYS A 50 -0.02 -7.37 0.56
C CYS A 50 0.11 -7.65 -0.95
N VAL A 51 1.16 -7.14 -1.59
CA VAL A 51 1.45 -7.39 -3.01
C VAL A 51 1.82 -8.85 -3.26
N ARG A 52 2.68 -9.43 -2.42
CA ARG A 52 3.08 -10.84 -2.50
C ARG A 52 1.90 -11.79 -2.28
N ASP A 53 1.02 -11.45 -1.34
CA ASP A 53 -0.21 -12.19 -1.06
C ASP A 53 -1.29 -11.92 -2.12
N GLY A 54 -0.98 -11.06 -3.09
CA GLY A 54 -1.83 -10.73 -4.22
C GLY A 54 -3.09 -9.98 -3.83
N THR A 55 -3.17 -9.37 -2.63
CA THR A 55 -4.32 -8.59 -2.14
C THR A 55 -4.25 -7.13 -2.55
N LEU A 56 -3.05 -6.59 -2.75
CA LEU A 56 -2.81 -5.31 -3.39
C LEU A 56 -2.03 -5.52 -4.69
N ALA A 57 -2.30 -4.68 -5.67
CA ALA A 57 -1.42 -4.44 -6.80
C ALA A 57 -0.74 -3.10 -6.60
N ASP A 58 0.59 -3.12 -6.59
CA ASP A 58 1.42 -1.94 -6.79
C ASP A 58 1.89 -1.95 -8.26
N PRO A 59 1.24 -1.18 -9.15
CA PRO A 59 1.59 -1.14 -10.56
C PRO A 59 2.96 -0.48 -10.82
N VAL A 60 3.64 0.01 -9.78
CA VAL A 60 4.97 0.65 -9.84
C VAL A 60 6.09 -0.35 -9.52
N PHE A 61 5.88 -1.65 -9.78
CA PHE A 61 7.01 -2.57 -9.96
C PHE A 61 7.67 -2.27 -11.31
N LEU A 62 8.28 -1.09 -11.44
CA LEU A 62 8.96 -0.69 -12.66
C LEU A 62 10.40 -1.22 -12.68
N ALA A 63 10.74 -1.80 -13.81
CA ALA A 63 12.12 -2.04 -14.22
C ALA A 63 12.94 -0.74 -14.18
N ASP A 64 14.23 -0.90 -13.93
CA ASP A 64 15.22 0.17 -13.82
C ASP A 64 15.15 1.15 -15.01
N GLY A 65 15.10 2.46 -14.72
CA GLY A 65 15.17 3.53 -15.73
C GLY A 65 13.85 4.16 -16.19
N ALA A 66 12.69 3.71 -15.68
CA ALA A 66 11.41 4.35 -16.00
C ALA A 66 11.12 5.56 -15.08
N LEU A 67 11.09 6.76 -15.65
CA LEU A 67 10.61 7.99 -14.99
C LEU A 67 9.10 7.87 -14.77
N GLN A 68 8.66 7.34 -13.63
CA GLN A 68 7.25 7.42 -13.25
C GLN A 68 6.98 8.51 -12.23
N CYS A 69 5.91 9.25 -12.52
CA CYS A 69 5.48 10.42 -11.78
C CYS A 69 4.39 10.12 -10.74
N ARG A 70 3.98 8.85 -10.55
CA ARG A 70 2.92 8.48 -9.59
C ARG A 70 3.04 7.06 -9.03
N TRP A 71 2.74 6.93 -7.73
CA TRP A 71 2.57 5.70 -6.97
C TRP A 71 1.10 5.48 -6.62
N ARG A 72 0.60 4.26 -6.83
CA ARG A 72 -0.81 3.92 -6.62
C ARG A 72 -0.96 2.57 -5.94
N LEU A 73 -1.82 2.47 -4.93
CA LEU A 73 -2.24 1.19 -4.38
C LEU A 73 -3.62 0.82 -4.92
N VAL A 74 -3.75 -0.38 -5.47
CA VAL A 74 -5.01 -0.89 -6.03
C VAL A 74 -5.36 -2.22 -5.37
N PRO A 75 -6.50 -2.34 -4.67
CA PRO A 75 -7.01 -3.64 -4.24
C PRO A 75 -7.25 -4.57 -5.43
N THR A 76 -6.80 -5.82 -5.31
CA THR A 76 -7.05 -6.84 -6.34
C THR A 76 -8.38 -7.56 -6.07
N PRO A 77 -8.87 -8.40 -7.00
CA PRO A 77 -9.99 -9.30 -6.70
C PRO A 77 -9.74 -10.25 -5.52
N ASN A 78 -8.48 -10.59 -5.22
CA ASN A 78 -8.12 -11.41 -4.05
C ASN A 78 -8.28 -10.66 -2.73
N ALA A 79 -8.31 -9.33 -2.75
CA ALA A 79 -8.66 -8.55 -1.57
C ALA A 79 -10.04 -8.94 -1.02
N ALA A 80 -10.99 -9.40 -1.83
CA ALA A 80 -12.33 -9.75 -1.34
C ALA A 80 -12.37 -11.03 -0.46
N LYS A 81 -11.28 -11.82 -0.43
CA LYS A 81 -11.21 -13.10 0.29
C LYS A 81 -10.47 -13.04 1.64
N GLY A 82 -9.80 -11.92 1.93
CA GLY A 82 -9.00 -11.69 3.13
C GLY A 82 -9.67 -10.72 4.09
#